data_AF-A0A932YWA3-F1
#
_entry.id   AF-A0A932YWA3-F1
#
_cell.length_a   1.000
_cell.length_b   1.000
_cell.length_c   1.000
_cell.angle_alpha   90.00
_cell.angle_beta   90.00
_cell.angle_gamma   90.00
#
_symmetry.space_group_name_H-M   'P 1'
#
loop_
_entity.id
_entity.type
_entity.pdbx_description
1 polymer ?
#
loop_
_entity_poly.entity_id
_entity_poly.type
_entity_poly.pdbx_seq_one_letter_code
_entity_poly.pdbx_strand_id
1 'polypeptide(L)' 'MAKDAPKMRGWRSRDKTSGLLRKKRSDTRVSTIEKQYRRRLGKDSWQLGTLLKKRRKRSLKKAL' A
#
# COMPACT_ATOMS: atom_id res chain seq x y z
N MET A 1 -23.36 -22.90 4.95
CA MET A 1 -22.01 -22.53 4.52
C MET A 1 -21.69 -23.35 3.27
N ALA A 2 -21.70 -22.75 2.08
CA ALA A 2 -21.52 -23.49 0.83
C ALA A 2 -20.07 -23.96 0.70
N LYS A 3 -19.86 -25.23 0.33
CA LYS A 3 -18.52 -25.78 0.05
C LYS A 3 -18.02 -25.22 -1.29
N ASP A 4 -16.81 -24.66 -1.29
CA ASP A 4 -16.14 -24.21 -2.51
C ASP A 4 -16.06 -25.35 -3.54
N ALA A 5 -16.16 -25.02 -4.82
CA ALA A 5 -16.13 -26.00 -5.90
C ALA A 5 -14.81 -26.80 -5.90
N PRO A 6 -14.82 -28.09 -6.31
CA PRO A 6 -13.60 -28.85 -6.48
C PRO A 6 -12.64 -28.10 -7.41
N LYS A 7 -11.39 -27.87 -6.95
CA LYS A 7 -10.33 -27.05 -7.59
C LYS A 7 -10.35 -25.54 -7.31
N MET A 8 -11.31 -25.00 -6.58
CA MET A 8 -11.19 -23.63 -6.06
C MET A 8 -10.06 -23.56 -5.04
N ARG A 9 -9.12 -22.63 -5.25
CA ARG A 9 -7.99 -22.42 -4.35
C ARG A 9 -8.40 -21.60 -3.11
N GLY A 10 -9.55 -21.89 -2.50
CA GLY A 10 -10.07 -21.29 -1.26
C GLY A 10 -9.89 -19.78 -1.07
N TRP A 11 -10.00 -19.30 0.16
CA TRP A 11 -9.62 -17.93 0.52
C TRP A 11 -8.11 -17.76 0.49
N ARG A 12 -7.61 -16.97 -0.47
CA ARG A 12 -6.19 -16.63 -0.58
C ARG A 12 -5.90 -15.34 0.17
N SER A 13 -4.97 -15.42 1.12
CA SER A 13 -4.45 -14.22 1.77
C SER A 13 -3.73 -13.37 0.72
N ARG A 14 -4.19 -12.12 0.51
CA ARG A 14 -3.61 -11.16 -0.46
C ARG A 14 -2.11 -10.97 -0.26
N ASP A 15 -1.63 -11.23 0.95
CA ASP A 15 -0.27 -10.93 1.41
C ASP A 15 0.69 -12.12 1.24
N LYS A 16 0.17 -13.34 1.09
CA LYS A 16 0.96 -14.59 1.05
C LYS A 16 1.11 -15.19 -0.35
N THR A 17 0.36 -14.69 -1.34
CA THR A 17 0.43 -15.20 -2.72
C THR A 17 1.64 -14.61 -3.44
N SER A 18 2.40 -15.46 -4.14
CA SER A 18 3.55 -15.10 -4.98
C SER A 18 3.14 -14.12 -6.09
N GLY A 19 3.29 -12.82 -5.82
CA GLY A 19 3.00 -11.74 -6.77
C GLY A 19 3.25 -10.37 -6.15
N LEU A 20 3.67 -9.39 -6.96
CA LEU A 20 3.88 -8.02 -6.48
C LEU A 20 2.52 -7.36 -6.21
N LEU A 21 2.27 -6.98 -4.96
CA LEU A 21 1.12 -6.16 -4.61
C LEU A 21 1.17 -4.81 -5.34
N ARG A 22 0.02 -4.37 -5.87
CA ARG A 22 -0.12 -3.05 -6.49
C ARG A 22 0.35 -1.97 -5.52
N LYS A 23 1.33 -1.17 -5.94
CA LYS A 23 1.80 -0.02 -5.15
C LYS A 23 0.75 1.09 -5.16
N LYS A 24 0.72 1.92 -4.11
CA LYS A 24 0.00 3.19 -4.12
C LYS A 24 0.65 4.10 -5.17
N ARG A 25 -0.15 4.87 -5.90
CA ARG A 25 0.33 5.74 -6.99
C ARG A 25 1.27 6.83 -6.45
N SER A 26 2.35 7.12 -7.18
CA SER A 26 3.40 8.06 -6.77
C SER A 26 2.93 9.52 -6.69
N ASP A 27 1.92 9.89 -7.46
CA ASP A 27 1.31 11.22 -7.53
C ASP A 27 0.37 11.55 -6.35
N THR A 28 0.06 10.57 -5.50
CA THR A 28 -0.82 10.76 -4.34
C THR A 28 -0.23 11.80 -3.37
N ARG A 29 -1.01 12.80 -2.96
CA ARG A 29 -0.57 13.80 -1.97
C ARG A 29 -0.32 13.16 -0.60
N VAL A 30 0.75 13.61 0.07
CA VAL A 30 1.11 13.16 1.42
C VAL A 30 -0.01 13.47 2.40
N SER A 31 -0.62 14.65 2.34
CA SER A 31 -1.75 15.02 3.20
C SER A 31 -2.93 14.04 3.16
N THR A 32 -3.23 13.45 1.99
CA THR A 32 -4.27 12.42 1.86
C THR A 32 -3.89 11.15 2.63
N ILE A 33 -2.61 10.77 2.60
CA ILE A 33 -2.09 9.60 3.31
C ILE A 33 -2.06 9.86 4.81
N GLU A 34 -1.66 11.05 5.24
CA GLU A 34 -1.66 11.43 6.65
C GLU A 34 -3.06 11.37 7.25
N LYS A 35 -4.07 11.86 6.54
CA LYS A 35 -5.48 11.75 6.94
C LYS A 35 -5.95 10.30 7.03
N GLN A 36 -5.60 9.47 6.03
CA GLN A 36 -6.02 8.07 5.96
C GLN A 36 -5.42 7.23 7.10
N TYR A 37 -4.14 7.45 7.42
CA TYR A 37 -3.40 6.64 8.39
C TYR A 37 -3.19 7.33 9.75
N ARG A 38 -3.75 8.54 9.93
CA ARG A 38 -3.60 9.39 11.12
C ARG A 38 -2.14 9.51 11.59
N ARG A 39 -1.23 9.72 10.64
CA ARG A 39 0.22 9.76 10.88
C ARG A 39 0.86 10.92 10.17
N ARG A 40 1.82 11.56 10.84
CA ARG A 40 2.63 12.66 10.28
C ARG A 40 3.79 12.10 9.47
N LEU A 41 3.76 12.31 8.17
CA LEU A 41 4.72 11.82 7.17
C LEU A 41 5.59 12.94 6.60
N GLY A 42 5.25 14.21 6.86
CA GLY A 42 6.15 15.34 6.68
C GLY A 42 5.44 16.49 6.02
N LYS A 43 5.96 16.93 4.86
CA LYS A 43 5.39 18.07 4.15
C LYS A 43 4.15 17.65 3.36
N ASP A 44 3.01 18.18 3.75
CA ASP A 44 1.68 17.87 3.16
C ASP A 44 1.59 18.07 1.65
N SER A 45 2.32 19.05 1.12
CA SER A 45 2.33 19.37 -0.31
C SER A 45 3.13 18.38 -1.15
N TRP A 46 3.89 17.47 -0.54
CA TRP A 46 4.63 16.48 -1.30
C TRP A 46 3.72 15.41 -1.91
N GLN A 47 4.17 14.87 -3.03
CA GLN A 47 3.65 13.63 -3.57
C GLN A 47 4.35 12.43 -2.92
N LEU A 48 3.67 11.29 -2.88
CA LEU A 48 4.18 10.05 -2.30
C LEU A 48 5.51 9.62 -2.93
N GLY A 49 5.67 9.77 -4.25
CA GLY A 49 6.91 9.45 -4.95
C GLY A 49 8.09 10.25 -4.43
N THR A 50 7.91 11.57 -4.26
CA THR A 50 8.91 12.48 -3.71
C THR A 50 9.27 12.12 -2.26
N LEU A 51 8.25 11.81 -1.44
CA LEU A 51 8.44 11.37 -0.07
C LEU A 51 9.27 10.07 0.00
N LEU A 52 8.91 9.07 -0.81
CA LEU A 52 9.58 7.78 -0.86
C LEU A 52 11.04 7.90 -1.34
N LYS A 53 11.30 8.75 -2.34
CA LYS A 53 12.65 9.03 -2.85
C LYS A 53 13.52 9.67 -1.75
N LYS A 54 13.00 10.70 -1.05
CA LYS A 54 13.72 11.34 0.06
C LYS A 54 14.00 10.39 1.22
N ARG A 55 13.06 9.52 1.56
CA ARG A 55 13.21 8.55 2.66
C ARG A 55 13.91 7.25 2.24
N ARG A 56 14.33 7.11 0.97
CA ARG A 56 14.90 5.89 0.38
C ARG A 56 14.03 4.64 0.65
N LYS A 57 12.70 4.77 0.58
CA LYS A 57 11.73 3.68 0.80
C LYS A 57 11.14 3.18 -0.51
N ARG A 58 10.89 1.86 -0.59
CA ARG A 58 10.40 1.19 -1.81
C ARG A 58 8.87 1.22 -2.00
N SER A 59 8.12 1.47 -0.93
CA SER A 59 6.65 1.50 -0.94
C SER A 59 6.10 2.24 0.28
N LEU A 60 4.82 2.63 0.22
CA LEU A 60 4.11 3.25 1.34
C LEU A 60 4.15 2.39 2.61
N LYS A 61 3.96 1.07 2.49
CA LYS A 61 4.02 0.12 3.62
C LYS A 61 5.37 0.13 4.35
N LYS A 62 6.46 0.52 3.69
CA LYS A 62 7.80 0.64 4.31
C LYS A 62 8.09 2.06 4.81
N ALA A 63 7.22 3.01 4.51
CA ALA A 63 7.35 4.43 4.85
C ALA A 63 6.39 4.89 5.96
N LEU A 64 5.28 4.16 6.13
CA LEU A 64 4.55 4.03 7.39
C LEU A 64 5.40 3.19 8.34
#